data_AF-A0A328FA39-F1
#
_entry.id   AF-A0A328FA39-F1
#
_cell.length_a   1.000
_cell.length_b   1.000
_cell.length_c   1.000
_cell.angle_alpha   90.00
_cell.angle_beta   90.00
_cell.angle_gamma   90.00
#
_symmetry.space_group_name_H-M   'P 1'
#
loop_
_entity.id
_entity.type
_entity.pdbx_description
1 polymer ?
#
loop_
_entity_poly.entity_id
_entity_poly.type
_entity_poly.pdbx_seq_one_letter_code
_entity_poly.pdbx_strand_id
1 'polypeptide(L)'
;MDREEIQTTIIDFIETSFEMSDVGLDDDLNAVHGFDSIDAIELLREIETLMKTKLTRDEEEAAMTIRTVRQIVDFIEKAMADRA
;
A
#
# COMPACT_ATOMS: atom_id res chain seq x y z
N MET A 1 11.59 -10.23 -1.67
CA MET A 1 11.64 -8.81 -1.97
C MET A 1 12.21 -8.10 -0.78
N ASP A 2 13.09 -7.13 -1.01
CA ASP A 2 13.52 -6.22 0.04
C ASP A 2 12.55 -5.03 0.16
N ARG A 3 12.74 -4.23 1.22
CA ARG A 3 11.90 -3.07 1.52
C ARG A 3 11.92 -2.02 0.40
N GLU A 4 13.07 -1.82 -0.25
CA GLU A 4 13.26 -0.83 -1.29
C GLU A 4 12.50 -1.22 -2.56
N GLU A 5 12.49 -2.51 -2.90
CA GLU A 5 11.68 -3.07 -3.98
C GLU A 5 10.19 -2.84 -3.72
N ILE A 6 9.69 -3.17 -2.52
CA ILE A 6 8.28 -2.97 -2.15
C ILE A 6 7.92 -1.48 -2.26
N GLN A 7 8.74 -0.61 -1.67
CA GLN A 7 8.50 0.83 -1.69
C GLN A 7 8.43 1.37 -3.12
N THR A 8 9.38 0.98 -3.96
CA THR A 8 9.42 1.43 -5.36
C THR A 8 8.21 0.95 -6.13
N THR A 9 7.81 -0.33 -5.97
CA THR A 9 6.62 -0.87 -6.62
C THR A 9 5.34 -0.17 -6.17
N ILE A 10 5.20 0.13 -4.88
CA ILE A 10 4.01 0.80 -4.34
C ILE A 10 3.93 2.26 -4.81
N ILE A 11 5.03 2.99 -4.81
CA ILE A 11 5.05 4.38 -5.31
C ILE A 11 4.69 4.40 -6.80
N ASP A 12 5.33 3.56 -7.61
CA ASP A 12 5.08 3.48 -9.05
C ASP A 12 3.61 3.11 -9.35
N PHE A 13 3.06 2.16 -8.59
CA PHE A 13 1.65 1.80 -8.68
C PHE A 13 0.74 2.97 -8.31
N ILE A 14 1.01 3.69 -7.22
CA ILE A 14 0.19 4.81 -6.77
C ILE A 14 0.20 5.95 -7.80
N GLU A 15 1.39 6.33 -8.27
CA GLU A 15 1.54 7.41 -9.26
C GLU A 15 0.89 7.04 -10.60
N THR A 16 1.03 5.79 -11.04
CA THR A 16 0.46 5.32 -12.31
C THR A 16 -1.04 5.08 -12.25
N SER A 17 -1.53 4.44 -11.19
CA SER A 17 -2.94 4.00 -11.10
C SER A 17 -3.87 5.11 -10.64
N PHE A 18 -3.40 6.01 -9.77
CA PHE A 18 -4.22 7.07 -9.18
C PHE A 18 -3.92 8.46 -9.75
N GLU A 19 -3.14 8.53 -10.85
CA GLU A 19 -2.72 9.78 -11.50
C GLU A 19 -2.05 10.76 -10.52
N MET A 20 -1.33 10.23 -9.53
CA MET A 20 -0.60 10.99 -8.51
C MET A 20 0.83 11.27 -8.97
N SER A 21 1.51 12.21 -8.32
CA SER A 21 2.90 12.56 -8.67
C SER A 21 3.65 13.09 -7.46
N ASP A 22 4.94 12.74 -7.36
CA ASP A 22 5.85 13.19 -6.29
C ASP A 22 5.31 12.80 -4.90
N VAL A 23 4.86 11.54 -4.79
CA VAL A 23 4.26 11.03 -3.55
C VAL A 23 5.35 10.79 -2.51
N GLY A 24 5.35 11.60 -1.46
CA GLY A 24 6.26 11.46 -0.33
C GLY A 24 5.94 10.23 0.55
N LEU A 25 6.97 9.66 1.16
CA LEU A 25 6.81 8.48 2.02
C LEU A 25 5.93 8.71 3.25
N ASP A 26 5.96 9.93 3.76
CA ASP A 26 5.27 10.37 4.97
C ASP A 26 4.10 11.32 4.66
N ASP A 27 3.77 11.48 3.38
CA ASP A 27 2.60 12.27 2.97
C ASP A 27 1.33 11.56 3.40
N ASP A 28 0.38 12.33 3.94
CA ASP A 28 -0.99 11.85 4.12
C ASP A 28 -1.64 11.77 2.74
N LEU A 29 -1.72 10.55 2.19
CA LEU A 29 -2.21 10.26 0.86
C LEU A 29 -3.62 10.83 0.64
N ASN A 30 -4.48 10.79 1.67
CA ASN A 30 -5.84 11.32 1.57
C ASN A 30 -5.85 12.86 1.54
N ALA A 31 -5.12 13.49 2.47
CA ALA A 31 -5.14 14.94 2.61
C ALA A 31 -4.33 15.68 1.52
N VAL A 32 -3.25 15.08 1.03
CA VAL A 32 -2.31 15.69 0.08
C VAL A 32 -2.67 15.30 -1.36
N HIS A 33 -2.90 14.00 -1.60
CA HIS A 33 -3.04 13.45 -2.95
C HIS A 33 -4.49 13.06 -3.30
N GLY A 34 -5.43 13.24 -2.36
CA GLY A 34 -6.84 12.93 -2.59
C GLY A 34 -7.16 11.43 -2.54
N PHE A 35 -6.24 10.60 -2.05
CA PHE A 35 -6.40 9.14 -1.96
C PHE A 35 -7.63 8.77 -1.13
N ASP A 36 -8.62 8.15 -1.76
CA ASP A 36 -9.89 7.85 -1.12
C ASP A 36 -10.06 6.36 -0.77
N SER A 37 -11.24 6.01 -0.26
CA SER A 37 -11.56 4.62 0.12
C SER A 37 -11.67 3.65 -1.08
N ILE A 38 -11.90 4.15 -2.29
CA ILE A 38 -11.91 3.34 -3.52
C ILE A 38 -10.46 3.03 -3.88
N ASP A 39 -9.58 4.03 -3.85
CA ASP A 39 -8.14 3.86 -4.12
C ASP A 39 -7.51 2.87 -3.14
N ALA A 40 -7.90 2.94 -1.86
CA ALA A 40 -7.47 1.99 -0.84
C ALA A 40 -7.83 0.54 -1.18
N ILE A 41 -9.03 0.30 -1.71
CA ILE A 41 -9.47 -1.05 -2.11
C ILE A 41 -8.68 -1.55 -3.32
N GLU A 42 -8.36 -0.68 -4.28
CA GLU A 42 -7.54 -1.06 -5.44
C GLU A 42 -6.11 -1.36 -5.05
N LEU A 43 -5.51 -0.54 -4.17
CA LEU A 43 -4.20 -0.80 -3.59
C LEU A 43 -4.17 -2.14 -2.85
N LEU A 44 -5.22 -2.48 -2.09
CA LEU A 44 -5.30 -3.77 -1.41
C LEU A 44 -5.25 -4.96 -2.38
N ARG A 45 -5.93 -4.85 -3.53
CA ARG A 45 -5.89 -5.90 -4.56
C ARG A 45 -4.52 -6.01 -5.21
N GLU A 46 -3.82 -4.90 -5.40
CA GLU A 46 -2.44 -4.92 -5.89
C GLU A 46 -1.52 -5.62 -4.89
N ILE A 47 -1.66 -5.30 -3.60
CA ILE A 47 -0.90 -5.95 -2.53
C ILE A 47 -1.14 -7.47 -2.51
N GLU A 48 -2.39 -7.93 -2.63
CA GLU A 48 -2.73 -9.35 -2.75
C GLU A 48 -2.06 -10.02 -3.97
N THR A 49 -2.02 -9.30 -5.10
CA THR A 49 -1.37 -9.76 -6.34
C THR A 49 0.14 -9.89 -6.16
N LEU A 50 0.76 -8.88 -5.53
CA LEU A 50 2.18 -8.82 -5.21
C LEU A 50 2.61 -9.98 -4.32
N MET A 51 1.84 -10.26 -3.26
CA MET A 51 2.11 -11.34 -2.31
C MET A 51 1.64 -12.72 -2.80
N LYS A 52 0.89 -12.77 -3.91
CA LYS A 52 0.24 -13.99 -4.46
C LYS A 52 -0.65 -14.71 -3.44
N THR A 53 -1.22 -13.96 -2.52
CA THR A 53 -2.12 -14.47 -1.47
C THR A 53 -3.17 -13.42 -1.16
N LYS A 54 -4.35 -13.88 -0.74
CA LYS A 54 -5.36 -12.98 -0.22
C LYS A 54 -4.99 -12.45 1.14
N LEU A 55 -5.40 -11.22 1.41
CA LEU A 55 -5.38 -10.65 2.75
C LEU A 55 -6.46 -11.33 3.59
N THR A 56 -6.18 -11.48 4.87
CA THR A 56 -7.18 -11.84 5.86
C THR A 56 -8.02 -10.61 6.20
N ARG A 57 -9.19 -10.85 6.79
CA ARG A 57 -10.08 -9.76 7.22
C ARG A 57 -9.40 -8.76 8.17
N ASP A 58 -8.58 -9.25 9.10
CA ASP A 58 -7.87 -8.39 10.05
C ASP A 58 -6.82 -7.52 9.34
N GLU A 59 -6.18 -8.06 8.30
CA GLU A 59 -5.23 -7.32 7.47
C GLU A 59 -5.93 -6.28 6.58
N GLU A 60 -7.10 -6.60 6.01
CA GLU A 60 -7.93 -5.64 5.28
C GLU A 60 -8.36 -4.48 6.20
N GLU A 61 -8.86 -4.78 7.40
CA GLU A 61 -9.27 -3.78 8.38
C GLU A 61 -8.08 -2.90 8.82
N ALA A 62 -6.90 -3.49 9.03
CA ALA A 62 -5.68 -2.74 9.35
C ALA A 62 -5.27 -1.82 8.18
N ALA A 63 -5.32 -2.32 6.95
CA ALA A 63 -4.91 -1.56 5.78
C ALA A 63 -5.84 -0.38 5.47
N MET A 64 -7.13 -0.47 5.78
CA MET A 64 -8.07 0.67 5.66
C MET A 64 -7.71 1.87 6.56
N THR A 65 -6.84 1.68 7.56
CA THR A 65 -6.40 2.77 8.46
C THR A 65 -5.11 3.46 7.99
N ILE A 66 -4.47 2.93 6.96
CA ILE A 66 -3.19 3.41 6.44
C ILE A 66 -3.38 4.74 5.71
N ARG A 67 -2.43 5.65 5.92
CA ARG A 67 -2.46 7.00 5.34
C ARG A 67 -1.20 7.39 4.60
N THR A 68 -0.09 6.68 4.79
CA THR A 68 1.20 7.02 4.18
C THR A 68 1.81 5.83 3.48
N VAL A 69 2.65 6.08 2.47
CA VAL A 69 3.39 5.01 1.77
C VAL A 69 4.27 4.21 2.73
N ARG A 70 4.90 4.87 3.72
CA ARG A 70 5.69 4.18 4.75
C ARG A 70 4.87 3.12 5.48
N GLN A 71 3.64 3.46 5.86
CA GLN A 71 2.73 2.54 6.55
C GLN A 71 2.28 1.39 5.63
N ILE A 72 2.06 1.65 4.34
CA ILE A 72 1.78 0.59 3.35
C ILE A 72 2.95 -0.41 3.31
N VAL A 73 4.17 0.09 3.17
CA VAL A 73 5.38 -0.75 3.12
C VAL A 73 5.55 -1.55 4.41
N ASP A 74 5.39 -0.92 5.58
CA ASP A 74 5.46 -1.58 6.88
C ASP A 74 4.43 -2.71 7.01
N PHE A 75 3.21 -2.46 6.52
CA PHE A 75 2.14 -3.46 6.51
C PHE A 75 2.49 -4.66 5.64
N ILE A 76 2.97 -4.43 4.42
CA ILE A 76 3.36 -5.50 3.49
C ILE A 76 4.51 -6.33 4.06
N GLU A 77 5.54 -5.68 4.63
CA GLU A 77 6.66 -6.38 5.26
C GLU A 77 6.19 -7.28 6.41
N LYS A 78 5.32 -6.75 7.27
CA LYS A 78 4.75 -7.53 8.38
C LYS A 78 3.92 -8.71 7.87
N ALA A 79 3.03 -8.47 6.90
CA ALA A 79 2.18 -9.51 6.31
C ALA A 79 2.98 -10.60 5.60
N MET A 80 4.12 -10.26 4.98
CA MET A 80 5.03 -11.25 4.39
C MET A 80 5.83 -12.00 5.46
N ALA A 81 6.30 -11.31 6.51
CA ALA A 81 7.05 -11.92 7.60
C ALA A 81 6.21 -12.92 8.40
N ASP A 82 4.95 -12.60 8.68
CA ASP A 82 4.02 -13.48 9.40
C ASP A 82 3.67 -14.76 8.62
N ARG A 83 3.98 -14.80 7.32
CA ARG A 83 3.70 -15.92 6.39
C ARG A 83 4.93 -16.73 5.98
N ALA A 84 6.13 -16.28 6.35
CA ALA A 84 7.41 -16.94 6.05
C ALA A 84 7.71 -18.07 7.05
#